data_AF-A0A914NLH0-F1
#
_entry.id   AF-A0A914NLH0-F1
#
_cell.length_a   1.000
_cell.length_b   1.000
_cell.length_c   1.000
_cell.angle_alpha   90.00
_cell.angle_beta   90.00
_cell.angle_gamma   90.00
#
_symmetry.space_group_name_H-M   'P 1'
#
loop_
_entity.id
_entity.type
_entity.pdbx_description
1 polymer ?
#
loop_
_entity_poly.entity_id
_entity_poly.type
_entity_poly.pdbx_seq_one_letter_code
_entity_poly.pdbx_strand_id
1 'polypeptide(L)' 'MSALTQFGYRLSGPFYDMLMQKFDRTHSGRVNFDDFIQLCVVLQTLTAAFREKDSDRDGWIRIHYEEFLTMVFSMKI' A
#
# COMPACT_ATOMS: atom_id res chain seq x y z
N MET A 1 10.47 12.10 -10.44
CA MET A 1 9.78 12.24 -9.15
C MET A 1 8.43 11.57 -9.28
N SER A 2 8.23 10.46 -8.58
CA SER A 2 7.11 9.55 -8.81
C SER A 2 5.83 10.09 -8.16
N ALA A 3 4.66 9.89 -8.79
CA ALA A 3 3.38 10.38 -8.29
C ALA A 3 3.07 9.97 -6.83
N LEU A 4 3.51 8.78 -6.39
CA LEU A 4 3.38 8.32 -5.01
C LEU A 4 4.11 9.21 -3.99
N THR A 5 5.25 9.79 -4.35
CA THR A 5 5.95 10.77 -3.50
C THR A 5 5.13 12.04 -3.33
N GLN A 6 4.38 12.44 -4.37
CA GLN A 6 3.48 13.59 -4.36
C GLN A 6 2.22 13.33 -3.50
N PHE A 7 1.77 12.07 -3.43
CA PHE A 7 0.75 11.61 -2.49
C PHE A 7 1.25 11.48 -1.03
N GLY A 8 2.52 11.79 -0.76
CA GLY A 8 3.10 11.80 0.59
C GLY A 8 3.72 10.46 1.03
N TYR A 9 3.78 9.47 0.14
CA TYR A 9 4.40 8.18 0.45
C TYR A 9 5.91 8.23 0.26
N ARG A 10 6.66 7.99 1.36
CA ARG A 10 8.12 7.86 1.36
C ARG A 10 8.52 6.38 1.33
N LEU A 11 8.37 5.77 0.16
CA LEU A 11 8.71 4.37 -0.07
C LEU A 11 10.12 4.25 -0.67
N SER A 12 10.81 3.15 -0.40
CA SER A 12 12.10 2.87 -1.03
C SER A 12 11.91 2.52 -2.52
N GLY A 13 12.91 2.83 -3.35
CA GLY A 13 12.89 2.51 -4.79
C GLY A 13 12.56 1.04 -5.09
N PRO A 14 13.20 0.06 -4.43
CA PRO A 14 12.88 -1.36 -4.63
C PRO A 14 11.43 -1.73 -4.29
N PHE A 15 10.84 -1.08 -3.28
CA PHE A 15 9.44 -1.32 -2.91
C PHE A 15 8.49 -0.75 -3.95
N TYR A 16 8.83 0.39 -4.56
CA TYR A 16 8.08 0.94 -5.69
C TYR A 16 8.07 -0.02 -6.87
N ASP A 17 9.22 -0.58 -7.23
CA ASP A 17 9.34 -1.52 -8.36
C ASP A 17 8.52 -2.79 -8.11
N MET A 18 8.53 -3.31 -6.88
CA MET A 18 7.69 -4.44 -6.47
C MET A 18 6.19 -4.12 -6.61
N LEU A 19 5.75 -2.92 -6.20
CA LEU A 19 4.36 -2.49 -6.34
C LEU A 19 3.98 -2.37 -7.83
N MET A 20 4.82 -1.75 -8.65
CA MET A 20 4.58 -1.64 -10.08
C MET A 20 4.47 -3.02 -10.75
N GLN A 21 5.35 -3.96 -10.42
CA GLN A 21 5.27 -5.33 -10.94
C GLN A 21 4.00 -6.07 -10.52
N LYS A 22 3.54 -5.87 -9.28
CA LYS A 22 2.32 -6.52 -8.78
C LYS A 22 1.05 -6.01 -9.47
N PHE A 23 1.03 -4.75 -9.89
CA PHE A 23 -0.13 -4.11 -10.52
C PHE A 23 0.00 -3.98 -12.05
N ASP A 24 1.17 -4.26 -12.63
CA ASP A 24 1.33 -4.47 -14.08
C ASP A 24 0.76 -5.84 -14.48
N ARG A 25 -0.57 -5.89 -14.58
CA ARG A 25 -1.34 -7.07 -15.02
C ARG A 25 -0.98 -7.57 -16.41
N THR A 26 -0.35 -6.71 -17.22
CA THR A 26 -0.02 -7.00 -18.62
C THR A 26 1.43 -7.40 -18.82
N HIS A 27 2.27 -7.32 -17.78
CA HIS A 27 3.73 -7.45 -17.86
C HIS A 27 4.34 -6.59 -18.99
N SER A 28 3.68 -5.47 -19.33
CA SER A 28 4.08 -4.62 -20.44
C SER A 28 5.09 -3.54 -20.02
N GLY A 29 5.42 -3.48 -18.73
CA GLY A 29 6.20 -2.41 -18.12
C GLY A 29 5.41 -1.09 -18.03
N ARG A 30 4.09 -1.13 -18.26
CA ARG A 30 3.21 0.04 -18.22
C ARG A 30 2.03 -0.27 -17.30
N VAL A 31 1.85 0.57 -16.29
CA VAL A 31 0.67 0.54 -15.43
C VAL A 31 -0.39 1.43 -16.08
N ASN A 32 -1.57 0.87 -16.38
CA ASN A 32 -2.69 1.67 -16.87
C ASN A 32 -3.15 2.64 -15.79
N PHE A 33 -3.79 3.73 -16.19
CA PHE A 33 -4.27 4.73 -15.24
C PHE A 33 -5.20 4.10 -14.18
N ASP A 34 -6.10 3.20 -14.58
CA ASP A 34 -7.02 2.53 -13.66
C ASP A 34 -6.28 1.63 -12.65
N ASP A 35 -5.25 0.90 -13.09
CA ASP A 35 -4.43 0.06 -12.22
C ASP A 35 -3.60 0.92 -11.24
N PHE A 36 -3.15 2.10 -11.67
CA PHE A 36 -2.48 3.07 -10.80
C PHE A 36 -3.43 3.66 -9.75
N ILE A 37 -4.65 4.02 -10.13
CA ILE A 37 -5.68 4.49 -9.19
C ILE A 37 -6.03 3.38 -8.19
N GLN A 38 -6.19 2.14 -8.64
CA GLN A 38 -6.44 1.01 -7.76
C GLN A 38 -5.29 0.80 -6.76
N LEU A 39 -4.03 0.90 -7.20
CA LEU A 39 -2.87 0.85 -6.32
C LEU A 39 -2.90 1.97 -5.26
N CYS A 40 -3.23 3.21 -5.66
CA CYS A 40 -3.35 4.33 -4.73
C CYS A 40 -4.44 4.09 -3.67
N VAL A 41 -5.61 3.59 -4.07
CA VAL A 41 -6.71 3.27 -3.15
C VAL A 41 -6.29 2.18 -2.17
N VAL A 42 -5.66 1.11 -2.66
CA VAL A 42 -5.15 0.02 -1.81
C VAL A 42 -4.11 0.52 -0.82
N LEU A 43 -3.14 1.32 -1.27
CA LEU A 43 -2.13 1.93 -0.39
C LEU A 43 -2.75 2.84 0.66
N GLN A 44 -3.76 3.63 0.29
CA GLN A 44 -4.47 4.50 1.22
C GLN A 44 -5.18 3.70 2.31
N THR A 45 -5.93 2.67 1.94
CA THR A 45 -6.65 1.80 2.88
C THR A 45 -5.68 1.07 3.82
N LEU A 46 -4.58 0.53 3.28
CA LEU A 46 -3.53 -0.13 4.09
C LEU A 46 -2.88 0.84 5.07
N THR A 47 -2.57 2.05 4.61
CA THR A 47 -1.94 3.08 5.45
C THR A 47 -2.89 3.55 6.55
N ALA A 48 -4.19 3.68 6.26
CA ALA A 48 -5.19 4.05 7.26
C ALA A 48 -5.32 2.97 8.34
N ALA A 49 -5.45 1.71 7.96
CA ALA A 49 -5.53 0.59 8.91
C ALA A 49 -4.25 0.45 9.75
N PHE A 50 -3.08 0.64 9.14
CA PHE A 50 -1.80 0.65 9.85
C PHE A 50 -1.76 1.78 10.89
N ARG A 51 -2.12 3.00 10.50
CA ARG A 51 -2.15 4.18 11.39
C ARG A 51 -3.12 4.06 12.55
N GLU A 52 -4.19 3.29 12.41
CA GLU A 52 -5.12 3.01 13.50
C GLU A 52 -4.47 2.13 14.58
N LYS A 53 -3.56 1.24 14.17
CA LYS A 53 -2.80 0.37 15.09
C LYS A 53 -1.49 1.00 15.59
N ASP A 54 -0.87 1.86 14.78
CA ASP A 54 0.35 2.63 15.10
C ASP A 54 0.03 3.85 15.98
N SER A 55 -0.22 3.59 17.27
CA SER A 55 -0.66 4.60 18.23
C SER A 55 0.42 5.63 18.58
N ASP A 56 1.69 5.24 18.56
CA ASP A 56 2.86 6.05 18.86
C ASP A 56 3.50 6.68 17.60
N ARG A 57 3.03 6.32 16.40
CA ARG A 57 3.45 6.90 15.12
C ARG A 57 4.93 6.72 14.84
N ASP A 58 5.51 5.63 15.34
CA ASP A 58 6.92 5.31 15.15
C ASP A 58 7.17 4.48 13.86
N GLY A 59 6.08 4.06 13.20
CA GLY A 59 6.12 3.24 11.99
C GLY A 59 6.22 1.74 12.25
N TRP A 60 6.00 1.28 13.48
CA TRP A 60 6.01 -0.12 13.89
C TRP A 60 4.72 -0.47 14.62
N ILE A 61 4.16 -1.64 14.31
CA ILE A 61 3.00 -2.17 15.03
C ILE A 61 3.30 -3.56 15.57
N ARG A 62 2.82 -3.84 16.78
CA ARG A 62 2.79 -5.18 17.35
C ARG A 62 1.35 -5.67 17.37
N ILE A 63 1.06 -6.68 16.55
CA ILE A 63 -0.30 -7.21 16.37
C ILE A 63 -0.30 -8.73 16.57
N HIS A 64 -1.40 -9.27 17.12
CA HIS A 64 -1.60 -10.71 17.19
C HIS A 64 -2.03 -11.28 15.82
N TYR A 65 -1.84 -12.58 15.61
CA TYR A 65 -2.10 -13.24 14.32
C TYR A 65 -3.55 -13.06 13.83
N GLU A 66 -4.54 -13.24 14.70
CA GLU A 66 -5.96 -13.08 14.33
C GLU A 66 -6.34 -11.62 14.08
N GLU A 67 -5.71 -10.68 14.80
CA GLU A 67 -5.88 -9.24 14.51
C GLU A 67 -5.27 -8.88 13.16
N PHE A 68 -4.13 -9.45 12.79
CA PHE A 68 -3.55 -9.29 11.46
C PHE A 68 -4.51 -9.79 10.37
N LEU A 69 -5.05 -11.01 10.51
CA LEU A 69 -6.01 -11.56 9.55
C LEU A 69 -7.26 -10.67 9.46
N THR A 70 -7.80 -10.23 10.60
CA THR A 70 -8.97 -9.35 10.65
C THR A 70 -8.69 -8.01 9.97
N MET A 71 -7.50 -7.43 10.20
CA MET A 71 -7.08 -6.19 9.55
C MET A 71 -7.01 -6.35 8.03
N VAL A 72 -6.48 -7.47 7.53
CA VAL A 72 -6.35 -7.73 6.09
C VAL A 72 -7.70 -8.08 5.44
N PHE A 73 -8.54 -8.88 6.09
CA PHE A 73 -9.83 -9.31 5.52
C PHE A 73 -10.95 -8.27 5.67
N SER A 74 -10.83 -7.33 6.61
CA SER A 74 -11.78 -6.22 6.73
C SER A 74 -11.59 -5.15 5.66
N MET A 75 -10.48 -5.20 4.91
CA MET A 75 -10.23 -4.29 3.80
C MET A 75 -11.16 -4.63 2.65
N LYS A 76 -12.15 -3.78 2.42
CA LYS A 76 -12.96 -3.82 1.21
C LYS A 76 -12.10 -3.28 0.07
N ILE A 77 -11.47 -4.19 -0.68
CA ILE A 77 -10.71 -3.90 -1.91
C ILE A 77 -11.57 -4.24 -3.11
#